data_AF-A0A6V8PK60-F1
#
_entry.id   AF-A0A6V8PK60-F1
#
_cell.length_a   1.000
_cell.length_b   1.000
_cell.length_c   1.000
_cell.angle_alpha   90.00
_cell.angle_beta   90.00
_cell.angle_gamma   90.00
#
_symmetry.space_group_name_H-M   'P 1'
#
loop_
_entity.id
_entity.type
_entity.pdbx_description
1 polymer ?
#
loop_
_entity_poly.entity_id
_entity_poly.type
_entity_poly.pdbx_seq_one_letter_code
_entity_poly.pdbx_strand_id
1 'polypeptide(L)'
;MRTRIPSNIPDYFEDVIETLPSAATLAIVFDPRKESLDLPNRYRDLRGKEWVVFRYSGDDVRFRRVYAQKPPDPNFPHIVLVSLPSKKQSFIFESTKEEGQLIDASFISDILEKADEIIDLNLTAVLDKLVPDEMWPDNTKLYQEEIGRNLVAFTSALEALRREVSASRPLNKNHLKTLVLCCRHPEIPITEFLFEDLDPASILERYLRTVFSRKLKTEDCEILRELAQERATPIDKDLIPWFQEEPVELATFLYCFDILKRYQVVNPFIQLNGLGILDFDTSKLRNKIDEVLSHIAASQDLPANIFQVTERTITEGQIARLIRILSFLKLEDLARAILQEKSPLLVFGLINCFLQQAIDEKSLNNNCLQWATELPHHSLFQEKVLETDFTQAARQALTFLCELSYIESRLQKGFQRQNEIAPLLDWYKSSGSY
;
A
#
# COMPACT_ATOMS: atom_id res chain seq x y z
N MET A 1 -3.57 18.34 33.88
CA MET A 1 -2.89 18.05 32.59
C MET A 1 -2.92 16.55 32.40
N ARG A 2 -3.58 16.04 31.35
CA ARG A 2 -3.57 14.60 31.03
C ARG A 2 -2.16 14.22 30.60
N THR A 3 -1.59 13.17 31.20
CA THR A 3 -0.20 12.74 30.98
C THR A 3 -0.04 11.79 29.79
N ARG A 4 -1.14 11.32 29.19
CA ARG A 4 -1.15 10.35 28.09
C ARG A 4 -2.27 10.69 27.11
N ILE A 5 -2.01 10.49 25.82
CA ILE A 5 -3.04 10.53 24.77
C ILE A 5 -3.76 9.17 24.76
N PRO A 6 -5.10 9.13 24.88
CA PRO A 6 -5.87 7.89 24.84
C PRO A 6 -5.74 7.22 23.48
N SER A 7 -5.67 5.88 23.42
CA SER A 7 -5.43 5.18 22.15
C SER A 7 -6.67 5.16 21.26
N ASN A 8 -7.87 5.23 21.83
CA ASN A 8 -9.16 5.25 21.14
C ASN A 8 -10.23 5.98 21.98
N ILE A 9 -11.45 6.14 21.44
CA ILE A 9 -12.57 6.80 22.15
C ILE A 9 -12.95 6.09 23.46
N PRO A 10 -13.04 4.74 23.54
CA PRO A 10 -13.20 4.04 24.82
C PRO A 10 -12.15 4.44 25.87
N ASP A 11 -10.86 4.43 25.51
CA ASP A 11 -9.78 4.82 26.43
C ASP A 11 -9.93 6.28 26.86
N TYR A 12 -10.36 7.17 25.95
CA TYR A 12 -10.65 8.56 26.29
C TYR A 12 -11.76 8.66 27.33
N PHE A 13 -12.82 7.87 27.18
CA PHE A 13 -13.92 7.81 28.15
C PHE A 13 -13.43 7.32 29.53
N GLU A 14 -12.66 6.24 29.58
CA GLU A 14 -12.05 5.71 30.81
C GLU A 14 -11.21 6.79 31.50
N ASP A 15 -10.32 7.45 30.74
CA ASP A 15 -9.46 8.52 31.24
C ASP A 15 -10.29 9.68 31.85
N VAL A 16 -11.41 10.06 31.22
CA VAL A 16 -12.28 11.13 31.75
C VAL A 16 -12.94 10.67 33.04
N ILE A 17 -13.56 9.48 33.05
CA ILE A 17 -14.29 8.95 34.21
C ILE A 17 -13.37 8.79 35.42
N GLU A 18 -12.13 8.35 35.23
CA GLU A 18 -11.18 8.16 36.32
C GLU A 18 -10.76 9.47 36.98
N THR A 19 -10.70 10.54 36.19
CA THR A 19 -10.36 11.88 36.68
C THR A 19 -11.48 12.53 37.49
N LEU A 20 -12.69 11.96 37.47
CA LEU A 20 -13.78 12.46 38.29
C LEU A 20 -13.47 12.35 39.79
N PRO A 21 -13.90 13.32 40.60
CA PRO A 21 -13.83 13.21 42.05
C PRO A 21 -14.49 11.91 42.53
N SER A 22 -13.96 11.29 43.58
CA SER A 22 -14.56 10.07 44.16
C SER A 22 -16.03 10.28 44.55
N ALA A 23 -16.38 11.51 44.91
CA ALA A 23 -17.74 11.94 45.27
C ALA A 23 -18.66 12.21 44.07
N ALA A 24 -18.19 12.19 42.81
CA ALA A 24 -19.05 12.35 41.64
C ALA A 24 -20.11 11.24 41.59
N THR A 25 -21.35 11.56 41.28
CA THR A 25 -22.48 10.63 41.34
C THR A 25 -23.19 10.48 40.00
N LEU A 26 -23.13 11.48 39.14
CA LEU A 26 -23.79 11.49 37.84
C LEU A 26 -22.83 11.97 36.76
N ALA A 27 -22.53 11.10 35.79
CA ALA A 27 -21.90 11.48 34.54
C ALA A 27 -22.90 11.32 33.38
N ILE A 28 -22.92 12.26 32.46
CA ILE A 28 -23.73 12.18 31.25
C ILE A 28 -22.79 11.99 30.07
N VAL A 29 -23.05 10.97 29.27
CA VAL A 29 -22.19 10.56 28.17
C VAL A 29 -22.97 10.64 26.87
N PHE A 30 -22.52 11.48 25.94
CA PHE A 30 -23.06 11.55 24.59
C PHE A 30 -22.24 10.63 23.67
N ASP A 31 -22.82 9.48 23.29
CA ASP A 31 -22.30 8.59 22.24
C ASP A 31 -23.37 8.49 21.13
N PRO A 32 -23.51 9.54 20.32
CA PRO A 32 -24.67 9.70 19.44
C PRO A 32 -24.81 8.54 18.45
N ARG A 33 -23.74 7.89 17.99
CA ARG A 33 -23.85 6.80 17.02
C ARG A 33 -23.85 5.41 17.63
N LYS A 34 -23.65 5.29 18.95
CA LYS A 34 -23.53 3.99 19.63
C LYS A 34 -22.40 3.11 19.05
N GLU A 35 -21.46 3.76 18.40
CA GLU A 35 -20.31 3.16 17.71
C GLU A 35 -19.08 3.15 18.63
N SER A 36 -19.07 3.99 19.66
CA SER A 36 -17.88 4.29 20.45
C SER A 36 -17.84 3.53 21.77
N LEU A 37 -18.99 3.25 22.41
CA LEU A 37 -19.06 2.57 23.70
C LEU A 37 -20.17 1.51 23.77
N ASP A 38 -19.79 0.29 24.15
CA ASP A 38 -20.73 -0.77 24.55
C ASP A 38 -20.67 -1.04 26.06
N LEU A 39 -21.17 -0.09 26.86
CA LEU A 39 -21.15 -0.22 28.31
C LEU A 39 -22.21 -1.22 28.82
N PRO A 40 -21.86 -2.20 29.66
CA PRO A 40 -22.85 -3.02 30.35
C PRO A 40 -23.78 -2.18 31.26
N ASN A 41 -24.91 -2.74 31.69
CA ASN A 41 -25.83 -2.06 32.63
C ASN A 41 -25.15 -1.69 33.97
N ARG A 42 -24.05 -2.38 34.31
CA ARG A 42 -23.16 -2.06 35.42
C ARG A 42 -21.74 -2.03 34.89
N TYR A 43 -21.15 -0.86 34.87
CA TYR A 43 -19.78 -0.62 34.44
C TYR A 43 -18.92 -0.36 35.68
N ARG A 44 -17.73 -0.96 35.76
CA ARG A 44 -16.79 -0.72 36.87
C ARG A 44 -15.57 -0.04 36.30
N ASP A 45 -15.26 1.16 36.80
CA ASP A 45 -14.06 1.90 36.39
C ASP A 45 -12.78 1.26 36.93
N LEU A 46 -11.61 1.67 36.43
CA LEU A 46 -10.32 1.10 36.89
C LEU A 46 -10.00 1.41 38.37
N ARG A 47 -10.67 2.41 38.97
CA ARG A 47 -10.58 2.72 40.40
C ARG A 47 -11.49 1.82 41.26
N GLY A 48 -12.24 0.92 40.64
CA GLY A 48 -13.10 -0.06 41.29
C GLY A 48 -14.49 0.45 41.66
N LYS A 49 -14.86 1.67 41.26
CA LYS A 49 -16.18 2.22 41.51
C LYS A 49 -17.16 1.70 40.47
N GLU A 50 -18.29 1.19 40.94
CA GLU A 50 -19.35 0.66 40.09
C GLU A 50 -20.33 1.77 39.73
N TRP A 51 -20.61 1.91 38.44
CA TRP A 51 -21.56 2.83 37.86
C TRP A 51 -22.73 2.06 37.25
N VAL A 52 -23.96 2.45 37.58
CA VAL A 52 -25.15 1.91 36.90
C VAL A 52 -25.46 2.74 35.67
N VAL A 53 -25.62 2.09 34.52
CA VAL A 53 -25.78 2.77 33.22
C VAL A 53 -27.26 2.81 32.84
N PHE A 54 -27.80 4.02 32.71
CA PHE A 54 -29.12 4.30 32.15
C PHE A 54 -28.98 4.79 30.72
N ARG A 55 -29.76 4.25 29.78
CA ARG A 55 -29.65 4.57 28.36
C ARG A 55 -30.80 5.45 27.91
N TYR A 56 -30.48 6.59 27.31
CA TYR A 56 -31.44 7.50 26.70
C TYR A 56 -31.25 7.53 25.18
N SER A 57 -32.34 7.39 24.44
CA SER A 57 -32.32 7.38 22.97
C SER A 57 -33.49 8.14 22.35
N GLY A 58 -33.98 9.18 23.03
CA GLY A 58 -35.11 10.00 22.59
C GLY A 58 -36.51 9.48 22.97
N ASP A 59 -36.61 8.35 23.69
CA ASP A 59 -37.89 7.86 24.26
C ASP A 59 -37.98 8.26 25.73
N ASP A 60 -38.55 9.44 25.98
CA ASP A 60 -38.62 10.04 27.32
C ASP A 60 -39.44 9.20 28.29
N VAL A 61 -40.59 8.68 27.84
CA VAL A 61 -41.51 7.92 28.70
C VAL A 61 -40.83 6.64 29.18
N ARG A 62 -40.18 5.91 28.26
CA ARG A 62 -39.45 4.69 28.60
C ARG A 62 -38.25 5.00 29.48
N PHE A 63 -37.46 6.01 29.14
CA PHE A 63 -36.29 6.39 29.93
C PHE A 63 -36.68 6.78 31.35
N ARG A 64 -37.65 7.68 31.52
CA ARG A 64 -38.12 8.14 32.85
C ARG A 64 -38.66 7.00 33.70
N ARG A 65 -39.37 6.03 33.09
CA ARG A 65 -39.86 4.85 33.82
C ARG A 65 -38.72 4.00 34.39
N VAL A 66 -37.65 3.81 33.62
CA VAL A 66 -36.47 3.05 34.06
C VAL A 66 -35.66 3.86 35.06
N TYR A 67 -35.42 5.14 34.77
CA TYR A 67 -34.65 6.05 35.61
C TYR A 67 -35.31 6.28 36.98
N ALA A 68 -36.64 6.27 37.07
CA ALA A 68 -37.36 6.35 38.34
C ALA A 68 -37.12 5.14 39.28
N GLN A 69 -36.59 4.03 38.76
CA GLN A 69 -36.20 2.86 39.57
C GLN A 69 -34.81 3.02 40.22
N LYS A 70 -34.11 4.13 39.93
CA LYS A 70 -32.83 4.47 40.57
C LYS A 70 -32.98 4.51 42.09
N PRO A 71 -32.03 3.96 42.86
CA PRO A 71 -32.04 4.10 44.30
C PRO A 71 -32.14 5.56 44.74
N PRO A 72 -32.90 5.85 45.82
CA PRO A 72 -33.06 7.20 46.36
C PRO A 72 -31.79 7.71 47.06
N ASP A 73 -30.72 6.91 47.12
CA ASP A 73 -29.43 7.31 47.66
C ASP A 73 -28.83 8.47 46.83
N PRO A 74 -28.56 9.63 47.45
CA PRO A 74 -27.95 10.77 46.77
C PRO A 74 -26.51 10.48 46.31
N ASN A 75 -25.82 9.51 46.92
CA ASN A 75 -24.45 9.13 46.55
C ASN A 75 -24.40 8.01 45.51
N PHE A 76 -25.55 7.61 44.94
CA PHE A 76 -25.61 6.51 43.99
C PHE A 76 -24.93 6.86 42.66
N PRO A 77 -23.79 6.21 42.32
CA PRO A 77 -23.05 6.48 41.10
C PRO A 77 -23.76 5.89 39.87
N HIS A 78 -24.02 6.74 38.87
CA HIS A 78 -24.67 6.31 37.65
C HIS A 78 -24.26 7.15 36.45
N ILE A 79 -24.39 6.54 35.27
CA ILE A 79 -24.11 7.15 33.98
C ILE A 79 -25.42 7.23 33.21
N VAL A 80 -25.72 8.39 32.62
CA VAL A 80 -26.76 8.50 31.60
C VAL A 80 -26.09 8.53 30.24
N LEU A 81 -26.19 7.42 29.51
CA LEU A 81 -25.64 7.26 28.17
C LEU A 81 -26.68 7.65 27.13
N VAL A 82 -26.44 8.75 26.44
CA VAL A 82 -27.27 9.35 25.40
C VAL A 82 -26.78 8.90 24.03
N SER A 83 -27.62 8.20 23.26
CA SER A 83 -27.26 7.62 21.96
C SER A 83 -28.43 7.68 20.98
N LEU A 84 -28.19 7.79 19.67
CA LEU A 84 -29.27 7.81 18.67
C LEU A 84 -30.01 6.47 18.68
N PRO A 85 -31.32 6.48 18.37
CA PRO A 85 -32.07 5.24 18.20
C PRO A 85 -31.43 4.38 17.10
N SER A 86 -31.25 3.09 17.38
CA SER A 86 -30.65 2.16 16.42
C SER A 86 -31.48 2.07 15.14
N LYS A 87 -30.85 1.96 13.95
CA LYS A 87 -31.51 1.86 12.62
C LYS A 87 -32.63 0.79 12.53
N LYS A 88 -32.69 -0.19 13.45
CA LYS A 88 -33.80 -1.16 13.54
C LYS A 88 -35.14 -0.57 14.04
N GLN A 89 -35.14 0.61 14.67
CA GLN A 89 -36.35 1.31 15.12
C GLN A 89 -36.79 2.44 14.17
N SER A 90 -35.97 2.77 13.15
CA SER A 90 -36.27 3.85 12.19
C SER A 90 -37.12 3.42 10.99
N PHE A 91 -37.67 2.19 10.97
CA PHE A 91 -38.59 1.73 9.92
C PHE A 91 -39.95 2.45 9.90
N ILE A 92 -40.23 3.34 10.86
CA ILE A 92 -41.52 4.06 10.94
C ILE A 92 -41.43 5.47 10.34
N PHE A 93 -40.24 6.02 10.09
CA PHE A 93 -40.07 7.31 9.43
C PHE A 93 -38.93 7.24 8.42
N GLU A 94 -39.27 6.96 7.16
CA GLU A 94 -38.40 7.21 6.02
C GLU A 94 -38.19 8.73 5.89
N SER A 95 -37.12 9.22 6.51
CA SER A 95 -36.50 10.51 6.15
C SER A 95 -35.23 10.20 5.38
N THR A 96 -35.27 10.42 4.07
CA THR A 96 -34.18 10.26 3.10
C THR A 96 -33.09 11.34 3.21
N LYS A 97 -32.82 11.86 4.42
CA LYS A 97 -31.71 12.78 4.68
C LYS A 97 -30.95 12.34 5.92
N GLU A 98 -29.76 11.79 5.72
CA GLU A 98 -28.76 11.50 6.76
C GLU A 98 -28.11 12.78 7.36
N GLU A 99 -28.69 13.95 7.11
CA GLU A 99 -28.27 15.20 7.76
C GLU A 99 -28.94 15.34 9.13
N GLY A 100 -28.18 15.05 10.19
CA GLY A 100 -28.41 15.62 11.52
C GLY A 100 -29.67 15.16 12.24
N GLN A 101 -29.86 13.85 12.42
CA GLN A 101 -30.71 13.41 13.53
C GLN A 101 -30.06 13.90 14.84
N LEU A 102 -30.63 14.95 15.42
CA LEU A 102 -30.27 15.47 16.73
C LEU A 102 -31.17 14.78 17.77
N ILE A 103 -30.57 14.33 18.88
CA ILE A 103 -31.34 13.92 20.05
C ILE A 103 -31.75 15.19 20.76
N ASP A 104 -33.05 15.43 20.86
CA ASP A 104 -33.57 16.53 21.68
C ASP A 104 -33.41 16.16 23.17
N ALA A 105 -32.34 16.67 23.80
CA ALA A 105 -32.07 16.43 25.21
C ALA A 105 -32.82 17.39 26.15
N SER A 106 -33.70 18.26 25.63
CA SER A 106 -34.48 19.20 26.46
C SER A 106 -35.35 18.48 27.50
N PHE A 107 -35.79 17.26 27.18
CA PHE A 107 -36.61 16.40 28.03
C PHE A 107 -35.86 15.75 29.20
N ILE A 108 -34.53 15.88 29.26
CA ILE A 108 -33.69 15.44 30.38
C ILE A 108 -32.87 16.60 30.96
N SER A 109 -33.29 17.85 30.73
CA SER A 109 -32.63 19.07 31.23
C SER A 109 -32.42 19.08 32.75
N ASP A 110 -33.41 18.64 33.52
CA ASP A 110 -33.34 18.48 34.98
C ASP A 110 -32.28 17.47 35.45
N ILE A 111 -31.89 16.53 34.58
CA ILE A 111 -30.81 15.57 34.82
C ILE A 111 -29.48 16.16 34.35
N LEU A 112 -29.45 16.83 33.19
CA LEU A 112 -28.29 17.55 32.67
C LEU A 112 -27.75 18.59 33.66
N GLU A 113 -28.64 19.35 34.30
CA GLU A 113 -28.28 20.37 35.30
C GLU A 113 -27.63 19.80 36.56
N LYS A 114 -27.85 18.50 36.85
CA LYS A 114 -27.32 17.82 38.04
C LYS A 114 -26.06 17.01 37.74
N ALA A 115 -25.61 16.99 36.48
CA ALA A 115 -24.45 16.22 36.10
C ALA A 115 -23.19 16.79 36.73
N ASP A 116 -22.39 15.92 37.35
CA ASP A 116 -21.05 16.26 37.82
C ASP A 116 -20.11 16.46 36.63
N GLU A 117 -20.35 15.77 35.51
CA GLU A 117 -19.60 15.91 34.26
C GLU A 117 -20.47 15.55 33.04
N ILE A 118 -20.21 16.25 31.94
CA ILE A 118 -20.80 15.94 30.62
C ILE A 118 -19.67 15.56 29.66
N ILE A 119 -19.68 14.30 29.23
CA ILE A 119 -18.67 13.70 28.37
C ILE A 119 -19.25 13.59 26.96
N ASP A 120 -18.76 14.40 26.03
CA ASP A 120 -19.09 14.28 24.61
C ASP A 120 -18.07 13.39 23.90
N LEU A 121 -18.52 12.25 23.37
CA LEU A 121 -17.71 11.29 22.62
C LEU A 121 -17.84 11.45 21.11
N ASN A 122 -18.52 12.50 20.65
CA ASN A 122 -18.40 12.93 19.26
C ASN A 122 -16.93 13.21 18.95
N LEU A 123 -16.43 12.67 17.84
CA LEU A 123 -15.01 12.76 17.50
C LEU A 123 -14.49 14.19 17.49
N THR A 124 -15.23 15.16 16.95
CA THR A 124 -14.78 16.56 16.95
C THR A 124 -14.61 17.09 18.37
N ALA A 125 -15.55 16.79 19.29
CA ALA A 125 -15.44 17.20 20.68
C ALA A 125 -14.26 16.53 21.40
N VAL A 126 -14.00 15.25 21.13
CA VAL A 126 -12.82 14.53 21.63
C VAL A 126 -11.54 15.18 21.10
N LEU A 127 -11.47 15.45 19.80
CA LEU A 127 -10.32 16.06 19.16
C LEU A 127 -10.07 17.49 19.67
N ASP A 128 -11.11 18.31 19.88
CA ASP A 128 -10.99 19.66 20.46
C ASP A 128 -10.44 19.63 21.90
N LYS A 129 -10.63 18.52 22.63
CA LYS A 129 -10.01 18.33 23.95
C LYS A 129 -8.56 17.87 23.86
N LEU A 130 -8.23 17.08 22.84
CA LEU A 130 -6.87 16.57 22.63
C LEU A 130 -5.95 17.59 21.95
N VAL A 131 -6.50 18.41 21.06
CA VAL A 131 -5.80 19.40 20.23
C VAL A 131 -6.64 20.69 20.15
N PRO A 132 -6.66 21.50 21.23
CA PRO A 132 -7.63 22.59 21.41
C PRO A 132 -7.49 23.80 20.47
N ASP A 133 -6.36 23.92 19.76
CA ASP A 133 -6.08 25.04 18.87
C ASP A 133 -6.28 24.69 17.38
N GLU A 134 -6.80 23.50 17.10
CA GLU A 134 -6.98 23.00 15.74
C GLU A 134 -8.41 23.18 15.23
N MET A 135 -8.54 23.54 13.95
CA MET A 135 -9.84 23.66 13.30
C MET A 135 -10.04 22.49 12.32
N TRP A 136 -11.03 21.66 12.61
CA TRP A 136 -11.27 20.43 11.85
C TRP A 136 -12.08 20.68 10.57
N PRO A 137 -11.69 20.09 9.43
CA PRO A 137 -12.47 20.14 8.19
C PRO A 137 -13.86 19.48 8.34
N ASP A 138 -14.85 19.96 7.60
CA ASP A 138 -16.23 19.43 7.63
C ASP A 138 -16.33 17.93 7.33
N ASN A 139 -15.40 17.42 6.50
CA ASN A 139 -15.34 16.02 6.10
C ASN A 139 -14.73 15.09 7.18
N THR A 140 -14.38 15.60 8.37
CA THR A 140 -13.92 14.79 9.53
C THR A 140 -14.89 13.67 9.88
N LYS A 141 -16.19 13.91 9.69
CA LYS A 141 -17.24 12.90 9.95
C LYS A 141 -17.16 11.67 9.03
N LEU A 142 -16.55 11.78 7.85
CA LEU A 142 -16.39 10.64 6.93
C LEU A 142 -15.40 9.60 7.46
N TYR A 143 -14.42 10.02 8.24
CA TYR A 143 -13.36 9.16 8.78
C TYR A 143 -13.50 8.95 10.29
N GLN A 144 -14.70 9.17 10.84
CA GLN A 144 -14.91 9.19 12.29
C GLN A 144 -14.50 7.89 12.97
N GLU A 145 -14.91 6.74 12.41
CA GLU A 145 -14.57 5.43 12.98
C GLU A 145 -13.06 5.17 12.97
N GLU A 146 -12.40 5.49 11.86
CA GLU A 146 -10.96 5.27 11.68
C GLU A 146 -10.15 6.11 12.67
N ILE A 147 -10.46 7.40 12.77
CA ILE A 147 -9.76 8.32 13.67
C ILE A 147 -10.07 7.94 15.12
N GLY A 148 -11.35 7.65 15.44
CA GLY A 148 -11.78 7.30 16.79
C GLY A 148 -11.15 6.01 17.33
N ARG A 149 -10.79 5.06 16.46
CA ARG A 149 -10.05 3.84 16.84
C ARG A 149 -8.54 4.05 17.00
N ASN A 150 -8.00 5.15 16.47
CA ASN A 150 -6.56 5.36 16.32
C ASN A 150 -6.10 6.77 16.79
N LEU A 151 -6.62 7.26 17.92
CA LEU A 151 -6.39 8.63 18.39
C LEU A 151 -4.89 8.95 18.65
N VAL A 152 -4.12 8.00 19.17
CA VAL A 152 -2.66 8.18 19.37
C VAL A 152 -1.92 8.30 18.03
N ALA A 153 -2.24 7.44 17.06
CA ALA A 153 -1.60 7.49 15.74
C ALA A 153 -2.00 8.78 15.01
N PHE A 154 -3.26 9.19 15.11
CA PHE A 154 -3.78 10.41 14.50
C PHE A 154 -3.14 11.67 15.06
N THR A 155 -3.04 11.79 16.37
CA THR A 155 -2.37 12.93 17.02
C THR A 155 -0.88 12.97 16.69
N SER A 156 -0.20 11.83 16.68
CA SER A 156 1.21 11.74 16.25
C SER A 156 1.40 12.15 14.79
N ALA A 157 0.51 11.72 13.90
CA ALA A 157 0.51 12.11 12.49
C ALA A 157 0.23 13.61 12.32
N LEU A 158 -0.64 14.19 13.14
CA LEU A 158 -0.92 15.63 13.13
C LEU A 158 0.30 16.45 13.57
N GLU A 159 1.01 16.02 14.61
CA GLU A 159 2.27 16.66 14.99
C GLU A 159 3.29 16.60 13.86
N ALA A 160 3.41 15.47 13.17
CA ALA A 160 4.27 15.36 12.00
C ALA A 160 3.82 16.28 10.87
N LEU A 161 2.51 16.38 10.61
CA LEU A 161 1.94 17.27 9.60
C LEU A 161 2.27 18.73 9.90
N ARG A 162 2.13 19.14 11.17
CA ARG A 162 2.37 20.52 11.62
C ARG A 162 3.84 20.95 11.59
N ARG A 163 4.77 19.99 11.44
CA ARG A 163 6.18 20.30 11.13
C ARG A 163 6.39 20.66 9.66
N GLU A 164 5.59 20.09 8.77
CA GLU A 164 5.65 20.33 7.32
C GLU A 164 4.76 21.49 6.89
N VAL A 165 3.60 21.65 7.53
CA VAL A 165 2.58 22.67 7.22
C VAL A 165 2.45 23.63 8.40
N SER A 166 2.71 24.93 8.16
CA SER A 166 2.62 25.98 9.18
C SER A 166 1.34 25.90 10.00
N ALA A 167 1.46 26.01 11.32
CA ALA A 167 0.34 26.06 12.26
C ALA A 167 -0.68 27.17 11.94
N SER A 168 -0.25 28.25 11.28
CA SER A 168 -1.14 29.35 10.87
C SER A 168 -2.09 28.99 9.72
N ARG A 169 -1.88 27.86 9.04
CA ARG A 169 -2.70 27.42 7.92
C ARG A 169 -3.78 26.46 8.43
N PRO A 170 -5.07 26.71 8.16
CA PRO A 170 -6.14 25.81 8.59
C PRO A 170 -6.00 24.46 7.89
N LEU A 171 -6.38 23.38 8.59
CA LEU A 171 -6.46 22.07 7.96
C LEU A 171 -7.55 22.08 6.88
N ASN A 172 -7.31 21.32 5.81
CA ASN A 172 -8.26 21.15 4.72
C ASN A 172 -8.56 19.66 4.55
N LYS A 173 -9.48 19.35 3.64
CA LYS A 173 -9.88 17.96 3.35
C LYS A 173 -8.71 17.04 2.94
N ASN A 174 -7.65 17.57 2.31
CA ASN A 174 -6.50 16.81 1.84
C ASN A 174 -5.52 16.53 2.99
N HIS A 175 -5.37 17.47 3.92
CA HIS A 175 -4.67 17.21 5.17
C HIS A 175 -5.34 16.09 5.95
N LEU A 176 -6.66 16.08 6.05
CA LEU A 176 -7.39 15.01 6.74
C LEU A 176 -7.16 13.63 6.08
N LYS A 177 -7.26 13.55 4.75
CA LYS A 177 -6.96 12.32 3.99
C LYS A 177 -5.52 11.84 4.23
N THR A 178 -4.56 12.77 4.27
CA THR A 178 -3.15 12.48 4.57
C THR A 178 -2.99 11.89 5.98
N LEU A 179 -3.65 12.48 6.98
CA LEU A 179 -3.63 11.98 8.36
C LEU A 179 -4.24 10.59 8.47
N VAL A 180 -5.34 10.32 7.76
CA VAL A 180 -5.98 9.00 7.71
C VAL A 180 -5.03 7.96 7.11
N LEU A 181 -4.33 8.28 6.01
CA LEU A 181 -3.31 7.39 5.45
C LEU A 181 -2.17 7.12 6.44
N CYS A 182 -1.69 8.15 7.16
CA CYS A 182 -0.66 7.99 8.18
C CYS A 182 -1.14 7.14 9.38
N CYS A 183 -2.42 7.19 9.73
CA CYS A 183 -2.97 6.34 10.78
C CYS A 183 -2.97 4.86 10.38
N ARG A 184 -3.31 4.59 9.12
CA ARG A 184 -3.35 3.23 8.55
C ARG A 184 -1.96 2.65 8.29
N HIS A 185 -1.00 3.52 7.99
CA HIS A 185 0.38 3.16 7.65
C HIS A 185 1.38 4.00 8.47
N PRO A 186 1.46 3.79 9.79
CA PRO A 186 2.30 4.61 10.69
C PRO A 186 3.81 4.47 10.43
N GLU A 187 4.24 3.44 9.70
CA GLU A 187 5.61 3.25 9.26
C GLU A 187 6.02 4.13 8.07
N ILE A 188 5.03 4.71 7.37
CA ILE A 188 5.27 5.56 6.20
C ILE A 188 5.37 7.02 6.68
N PRO A 189 6.46 7.75 6.34
CA PRO A 189 6.59 9.14 6.74
C PRO A 189 5.53 10.00 6.06
N ILE A 190 4.99 10.99 6.78
CA ILE A 190 3.91 11.85 6.28
C ILE A 190 4.28 12.57 4.96
N THR A 191 5.56 12.86 4.75
CA THR A 191 6.07 13.48 3.54
C THR A 191 5.83 12.64 2.28
N GLU A 192 5.66 11.32 2.39
CA GLU A 192 5.30 10.46 1.25
C GLU A 192 3.83 10.61 0.81
N PHE A 193 2.96 11.10 1.69
CA PHE A 193 1.54 11.34 1.42
C PHE A 193 1.20 12.81 1.18
N LEU A 194 2.13 13.73 1.48
CA LEU A 194 1.97 15.15 1.20
C LEU A 194 2.39 15.47 -0.24
N PHE A 195 1.52 16.18 -0.97
CA PHE A 195 1.81 16.68 -2.32
C PHE A 195 1.86 18.22 -2.40
N GLU A 196 1.73 18.88 -1.25
CA GLU A 196 1.77 20.35 -1.19
C GLU A 196 3.13 20.87 -1.67
N ASP A 197 3.11 22.01 -2.38
CA ASP A 197 4.28 22.72 -2.88
C ASP A 197 5.24 21.93 -3.79
N LEU A 198 4.86 20.72 -4.20
CA LEU A 198 5.55 19.97 -5.23
C LEU A 198 5.25 20.52 -6.63
N ASP A 199 6.26 20.49 -7.47
CA ASP A 199 6.12 20.67 -8.92
C ASP A 199 5.47 19.42 -9.57
N PRO A 200 4.95 19.52 -10.81
CA PRO A 200 4.29 18.42 -11.51
C PRO A 200 5.08 17.10 -11.54
N ALA A 201 6.39 17.15 -11.80
CA ALA A 201 7.23 15.96 -11.91
C ALA A 201 7.34 15.27 -10.55
N SER A 202 7.59 16.06 -9.50
CA SER A 202 7.69 15.58 -8.12
C SER A 202 6.38 14.99 -7.60
N ILE A 203 5.22 15.50 -8.02
CA ILE A 203 3.91 14.90 -7.67
C ILE A 203 3.81 13.49 -8.24
N LEU A 204 4.09 13.34 -9.53
CA LEU A 204 3.97 12.05 -10.21
C LEU A 204 5.00 11.05 -9.69
N GLU A 205 6.26 11.48 -9.50
CA GLU A 205 7.29 10.64 -8.91
C GLU A 205 6.88 10.13 -7.53
N ARG A 206 6.42 11.03 -6.65
CA ARG A 206 5.97 10.67 -5.29
C ARG A 206 4.81 9.69 -5.35
N TYR A 207 3.81 9.95 -6.19
CA TYR A 207 2.68 9.05 -6.37
C TYR A 207 3.12 7.64 -6.80
N LEU A 208 3.88 7.53 -7.89
CA LEU A 208 4.35 6.24 -8.42
C LEU A 208 5.24 5.50 -7.41
N ARG A 209 6.14 6.23 -6.74
CA ARG A 209 7.00 5.66 -5.70
C ARG A 209 6.19 5.09 -4.55
N THR A 210 5.25 5.86 -4.01
CA THR A 210 4.42 5.42 -2.89
C THR A 210 3.56 4.22 -3.30
N VAL A 211 2.93 4.26 -4.46
CA VAL A 211 2.06 3.17 -4.96
C VAL A 211 2.80 1.88 -5.25
N PHE A 212 4.01 1.93 -5.82
CA PHE A 212 4.77 0.71 -6.18
C PHE A 212 5.61 0.15 -5.04
N SER A 213 6.07 1.01 -4.13
CA SER A 213 6.97 0.60 -3.03
C SER A 213 6.21 0.14 -1.79
N ARG A 214 4.94 0.53 -1.65
CA ARG A 214 4.14 0.30 -0.44
C ARG A 214 3.01 -0.69 -0.76
N LYS A 215 2.72 -1.60 0.17
CA LYS A 215 1.60 -2.55 0.06
C LYS A 215 0.30 -1.90 0.51
N LEU A 216 -0.11 -0.84 -0.19
CA LEU A 216 -1.35 -0.13 0.09
C LEU A 216 -2.57 -0.97 -0.35
N LYS A 217 -3.67 -0.85 0.40
CA LYS A 217 -4.96 -1.42 0.00
C LYS A 217 -5.59 -0.55 -1.09
N THR A 218 -6.53 -1.10 -1.85
CA THR A 218 -7.26 -0.38 -2.91
C THR A 218 -7.83 0.96 -2.42
N GLU A 219 -8.51 0.96 -1.27
CA GLU A 219 -9.07 2.18 -0.66
C GLU A 219 -7.99 3.24 -0.35
N ASP A 220 -6.80 2.82 0.08
CA ASP A 220 -5.70 3.73 0.39
C ASP A 220 -5.06 4.28 -0.90
N CYS A 221 -4.96 3.45 -1.94
CA CYS A 221 -4.55 3.88 -3.28
C CYS A 221 -5.52 4.91 -3.86
N GLU A 222 -6.83 4.75 -3.64
CA GLU A 222 -7.85 5.73 -4.07
C GLU A 222 -7.67 7.07 -3.37
N ILE A 223 -7.49 7.07 -2.04
CA ILE A 223 -7.23 8.30 -1.29
C ILE A 223 -5.94 8.98 -1.79
N LEU A 224 -4.87 8.21 -2.00
CA LEU A 224 -3.59 8.72 -2.49
C LEU A 224 -3.72 9.31 -3.91
N ARG A 225 -4.45 8.63 -4.78
CA ARG A 225 -4.78 9.07 -6.14
C ARG A 225 -5.53 10.39 -6.12
N GLU A 226 -6.57 10.50 -5.29
CA GLU A 226 -7.34 11.74 -5.13
C GLU A 226 -6.45 12.89 -4.64
N LEU A 227 -5.57 12.64 -3.66
CA LEU A 227 -4.62 13.65 -3.17
C LEU A 227 -3.70 14.16 -4.28
N ALA A 228 -3.09 13.25 -5.05
CA ALA A 228 -2.20 13.59 -6.15
C ALA A 228 -2.96 14.32 -7.28
N GLN A 229 -4.14 13.83 -7.66
CA GLN A 229 -4.93 14.39 -8.74
C GLN A 229 -5.47 15.79 -8.40
N GLU A 230 -6.00 16.00 -7.19
CA GLU A 230 -6.48 17.31 -6.76
C GLU A 230 -5.36 18.36 -6.77
N ARG A 231 -4.14 17.95 -6.42
CA ARG A 231 -2.97 18.82 -6.47
C ARG A 231 -2.49 19.07 -7.90
N ALA A 232 -2.46 18.04 -8.75
CA ALA A 232 -1.95 18.12 -10.11
C ALA A 232 -2.89 18.92 -11.04
N THR A 233 -4.20 18.76 -10.89
CA THR A 233 -5.23 19.35 -11.77
C THR A 233 -5.05 20.85 -12.07
N PRO A 234 -4.80 21.73 -11.07
CA PRO A 234 -4.59 23.15 -11.33
C PRO A 234 -3.22 23.50 -11.94
N ILE A 235 -2.23 22.59 -11.88
CA ILE A 235 -0.84 22.86 -12.26
C ILE A 235 -0.52 22.31 -13.64
N ASP A 236 -0.86 21.04 -13.88
CA ASP A 236 -0.54 20.34 -15.12
C ASP A 236 -1.59 19.26 -15.44
N LYS A 237 -2.39 19.52 -16.47
CA LYS A 237 -3.47 18.61 -16.89
C LYS A 237 -2.95 17.33 -17.56
N ASP A 238 -1.71 17.33 -18.06
CA ASP A 238 -1.11 16.15 -18.69
C ASP A 238 -0.78 15.05 -17.67
N LEU A 239 -0.81 15.36 -16.38
CA LEU A 239 -0.68 14.37 -15.31
C LEU A 239 -1.97 13.60 -15.02
N ILE A 240 -3.14 14.14 -15.36
CA ILE A 240 -4.43 13.53 -15.00
C ILE A 240 -4.54 12.08 -15.48
N PRO A 241 -4.17 11.73 -16.73
CA PRO A 241 -4.23 10.35 -17.20
C PRO A 241 -3.40 9.38 -16.36
N TRP A 242 -2.30 9.83 -15.74
CA TRP A 242 -1.46 8.97 -14.89
C TRP A 242 -2.11 8.57 -13.57
N PHE A 243 -3.10 9.32 -13.11
CA PHE A 243 -3.84 9.00 -11.89
C PHE A 243 -5.11 8.20 -12.18
N GLN A 244 -5.54 8.08 -13.43
CA GLN A 244 -6.79 7.39 -13.78
C GLN A 244 -6.63 5.88 -13.87
N GLU A 245 -5.42 5.42 -14.18
CA GLU A 245 -5.14 4.00 -14.40
C GLU A 245 -4.78 3.29 -13.08
N GLU A 246 -5.05 1.98 -13.04
CA GLU A 246 -4.72 1.16 -11.89
C GLU A 246 -3.19 1.04 -11.72
N PRO A 247 -2.69 0.99 -10.47
CA PRO A 247 -1.26 0.82 -10.18
C PRO A 247 -0.56 -0.28 -10.98
N VAL A 248 -1.21 -1.44 -11.07
CA VAL A 248 -0.67 -2.62 -11.77
C VAL A 248 -0.54 -2.36 -13.27
N GLU A 249 -1.54 -1.72 -13.87
CA GLU A 249 -1.55 -1.36 -15.28
C GLU A 249 -0.45 -0.33 -15.59
N LEU A 250 -0.26 0.67 -14.73
CA LEU A 250 0.82 1.65 -14.84
C LEU A 250 2.21 1.01 -14.73
N ALA A 251 2.41 0.12 -13.75
CA ALA A 251 3.67 -0.60 -13.60
C ALA A 251 3.95 -1.44 -14.85
N THR A 252 2.96 -2.18 -15.35
CA THR A 252 3.06 -3.01 -16.55
C THR A 252 3.35 -2.19 -17.80
N PHE A 253 2.73 -1.02 -17.92
CA PHE A 253 3.00 -0.07 -18.99
C PHE A 253 4.44 0.44 -18.93
N LEU A 254 4.90 0.92 -17.77
CA LEU A 254 6.26 1.43 -17.59
C LEU A 254 7.31 0.36 -17.87
N TYR A 255 7.07 -0.86 -17.38
CA TYR A 255 7.90 -2.03 -17.62
C TYR A 255 8.02 -2.34 -19.12
N CYS A 256 6.89 -2.50 -19.82
CA CYS A 256 6.90 -2.84 -21.25
C CYS A 256 7.46 -1.69 -22.09
N PHE A 257 7.11 -0.45 -21.77
CA PHE A 257 7.55 0.73 -22.52
C PHE A 257 9.06 0.95 -22.39
N ASP A 258 9.63 0.79 -21.19
CA ASP A 258 11.08 0.87 -20.99
C ASP A 258 11.81 -0.19 -21.84
N ILE A 259 11.32 -1.42 -21.87
CA ILE A 259 11.87 -2.48 -22.73
C ILE A 259 11.83 -2.05 -24.21
N LEU A 260 10.68 -1.64 -24.72
CA LEU A 260 10.56 -1.20 -26.12
C LEU A 260 11.49 -0.04 -26.45
N LYS A 261 11.67 0.90 -25.52
CA LYS A 261 12.58 2.05 -25.68
C LYS A 261 14.05 1.61 -25.68
N ARG A 262 14.47 0.72 -24.76
CA ARG A 262 15.84 0.18 -24.69
C ARG A 262 16.23 -0.57 -25.96
N TYR A 263 15.30 -1.32 -26.55
CA TYR A 263 15.48 -2.03 -27.82
C TYR A 263 15.13 -1.20 -29.07
N GLN A 264 14.89 0.10 -28.93
CA GLN A 264 14.68 1.05 -30.05
C GLN A 264 13.52 0.65 -30.99
N VAL A 265 12.45 0.07 -30.45
CA VAL A 265 11.29 -0.32 -31.25
C VAL A 265 10.59 0.92 -31.81
N VAL A 266 10.25 0.88 -33.10
CA VAL A 266 9.56 1.96 -33.80
C VAL A 266 8.11 2.09 -33.28
N ASN A 267 7.72 3.32 -32.93
CA ASN A 267 6.38 3.67 -32.44
C ASN A 267 5.91 2.83 -31.23
N PRO A 268 6.60 2.90 -30.06
CA PRO A 268 6.34 2.02 -28.92
C PRO A 268 4.89 2.07 -28.41
N PHE A 269 4.25 3.25 -28.40
CA PHE A 269 2.84 3.40 -28.03
C PHE A 269 1.89 2.59 -28.93
N ILE A 270 2.11 2.59 -30.25
CA ILE A 270 1.27 1.84 -31.18
C ILE A 270 1.45 0.33 -30.95
N GLN A 271 2.70 -0.10 -30.73
CA GLN A 271 2.99 -1.50 -30.44
C GLN A 271 2.35 -1.98 -29.14
N LEU A 272 2.45 -1.20 -28.05
CA LEU A 272 1.83 -1.55 -26.77
C LEU A 272 0.30 -1.67 -26.87
N ASN A 273 -0.35 -0.69 -27.52
CA ASN A 273 -1.79 -0.74 -27.74
C ASN A 273 -2.20 -1.95 -28.62
N GLY A 274 -1.36 -2.35 -29.58
CA GLY A 274 -1.60 -3.50 -30.45
C GLY A 274 -1.30 -4.87 -29.81
N LEU A 275 -0.50 -4.90 -28.75
CA LEU A 275 -0.09 -6.14 -28.08
C LEU A 275 -1.21 -6.79 -27.27
N GLY A 276 -2.21 -6.04 -26.82
CA GLY A 276 -3.25 -6.53 -25.91
C GLY A 276 -2.67 -7.04 -24.58
N ILE A 277 -1.71 -6.30 -24.04
CA ILE A 277 -1.13 -6.52 -22.69
C ILE A 277 -1.82 -5.61 -21.67
N LEU A 278 -2.20 -4.40 -22.07
CA LEU A 278 -2.76 -3.35 -21.23
C LEU A 278 -4.22 -3.12 -21.60
N ASP A 279 -5.05 -2.82 -20.60
CA ASP A 279 -6.50 -2.62 -20.78
C ASP A 279 -6.89 -1.14 -21.03
N PHE A 280 -5.90 -0.28 -21.29
CA PHE A 280 -6.12 1.16 -21.51
C PHE A 280 -5.30 1.70 -22.69
N ASP A 281 -5.69 2.89 -23.16
CA ASP A 281 -4.98 3.58 -24.25
C ASP A 281 -3.73 4.30 -23.73
N THR A 282 -2.56 3.74 -24.03
CA THR A 282 -1.25 4.28 -23.62
C THR A 282 -0.93 5.63 -24.23
N SER A 283 -1.62 6.04 -25.32
CA SER A 283 -1.36 7.31 -26.01
C SER A 283 -1.61 8.52 -25.10
N LYS A 284 -2.49 8.38 -24.10
CA LYS A 284 -2.80 9.42 -23.11
C LYS A 284 -1.61 9.76 -22.20
N LEU A 285 -0.67 8.84 -22.01
CA LEU A 285 0.50 9.02 -21.13
C LEU A 285 1.70 9.64 -21.86
N ARG A 286 1.60 9.88 -23.17
CA ARG A 286 2.71 10.26 -24.03
C ARG A 286 3.43 11.54 -23.60
N ASN A 287 2.71 12.54 -23.11
CA ASN A 287 3.29 13.87 -22.87
C ASN A 287 4.35 13.89 -21.75
N LYS A 288 4.32 12.92 -20.84
CA LYS A 288 5.18 12.87 -19.65
C LYS A 288 6.07 11.65 -19.55
N ILE A 289 5.98 10.72 -20.51
CA ILE A 289 6.68 9.43 -20.40
C ILE A 289 8.19 9.56 -20.24
N ASP A 290 8.83 10.47 -20.98
CA ASP A 290 10.29 10.58 -20.99
C ASP A 290 10.82 11.16 -19.68
N GLU A 291 10.09 12.13 -19.13
CA GLU A 291 10.35 12.69 -17.80
C GLU A 291 10.21 11.59 -16.74
N VAL A 292 9.10 10.85 -16.77
CA VAL A 292 8.84 9.74 -15.83
C VAL A 292 9.93 8.67 -15.87
N LEU A 293 10.34 8.23 -17.05
CA LEU A 293 11.43 7.25 -17.19
C LEU A 293 12.76 7.79 -16.67
N SER A 294 13.05 9.08 -16.85
CA SER A 294 14.25 9.70 -16.29
C SER A 294 14.24 9.67 -14.76
N HIS A 295 13.09 9.98 -14.14
CA HIS A 295 12.93 9.90 -12.69
C HIS A 295 13.02 8.47 -12.17
N ILE A 296 12.43 7.50 -12.88
CA ILE A 296 12.53 6.07 -12.54
C ILE A 296 13.99 5.62 -12.60
N ALA A 297 14.73 6.00 -13.65
CA ALA A 297 16.15 5.63 -13.80
C ALA A 297 17.06 6.28 -12.74
N ALA A 298 16.70 7.47 -12.25
CA ALA A 298 17.42 8.15 -11.18
C ALA A 298 17.12 7.57 -9.77
N SER A 299 15.99 6.89 -9.61
CA SER A 299 15.59 6.29 -8.34
C SER A 299 16.26 4.94 -8.10
N GLN A 300 16.73 4.72 -6.87
CA GLN A 300 17.45 3.51 -6.50
C GLN A 300 16.55 2.26 -6.47
N ASP A 301 15.30 2.42 -6.00
CA ASP A 301 14.42 1.29 -5.70
C ASP A 301 13.22 1.18 -6.66
N LEU A 302 12.85 2.27 -7.34
CA LEU A 302 11.64 2.31 -8.16
C LEU A 302 11.64 1.31 -9.33
N PRO A 303 12.75 1.10 -10.08
CA PRO A 303 12.79 0.07 -11.13
C PRO A 303 12.53 -1.34 -10.59
N ALA A 304 13.12 -1.67 -9.43
CA ALA A 304 12.93 -2.95 -8.77
C ALA A 304 11.47 -3.16 -8.36
N ASN A 305 10.83 -2.12 -7.81
CA ASN A 305 9.42 -2.18 -7.41
C ASN A 305 8.48 -2.34 -8.61
N ILE A 306 8.76 -1.65 -9.73
CA ILE A 306 8.01 -1.84 -10.98
C ILE A 306 8.11 -3.30 -11.44
N PHE A 307 9.30 -3.89 -11.44
CA PHE A 307 9.50 -5.29 -11.84
C PHE A 307 8.70 -6.23 -10.92
N GLN A 308 8.75 -6.04 -9.60
CA GLN A 308 7.99 -6.86 -8.66
C GLN A 308 6.48 -6.76 -8.82
N VAL A 309 5.95 -5.56 -9.07
CA VAL A 309 4.50 -5.35 -9.27
C VAL A 309 4.07 -6.00 -10.58
N THR A 310 4.80 -5.77 -11.67
CA THR A 310 4.45 -6.28 -13.00
C THR A 310 4.59 -7.80 -13.08
N GLU A 311 5.67 -8.38 -12.56
CA GLU A 311 5.92 -9.83 -12.66
C GLU A 311 4.94 -10.69 -11.85
N ARG A 312 4.14 -10.11 -10.94
CA ARG A 312 3.05 -10.82 -10.25
C ARG A 312 1.80 -10.99 -11.10
N THR A 313 1.64 -10.20 -12.15
CA THR A 313 0.38 -10.12 -12.90
C THR A 313 0.55 -10.43 -14.38
N ILE A 314 1.68 -10.04 -14.97
CA ILE A 314 1.96 -10.33 -16.37
C ILE A 314 2.26 -11.82 -16.57
N THR A 315 1.72 -12.39 -17.64
CA THR A 315 1.88 -13.80 -18.01
C THR A 315 3.07 -14.01 -18.92
N GLU A 316 3.64 -15.23 -18.91
CA GLU A 316 4.68 -15.64 -19.87
C GLU A 316 4.24 -15.43 -21.33
N GLY A 317 2.96 -15.66 -21.65
CA GLY A 317 2.41 -15.44 -22.98
C GLY A 317 2.39 -13.96 -23.40
N GLN A 318 2.15 -13.04 -22.46
CA GLN A 318 2.26 -11.58 -22.71
C GLN A 318 3.72 -11.20 -22.99
N ILE A 319 4.67 -11.74 -22.24
CA ILE A 319 6.10 -11.48 -22.44
C ILE A 319 6.61 -12.07 -23.76
N ALA A 320 6.16 -13.27 -24.14
CA ALA A 320 6.48 -13.85 -25.43
C ALA A 320 5.98 -12.98 -26.60
N ARG A 321 4.78 -12.38 -26.47
CA ARG A 321 4.28 -11.40 -27.46
C ARG A 321 5.17 -10.15 -27.50
N LEU A 322 5.60 -9.63 -26.36
CA LEU A 322 6.51 -8.48 -26.29
C LEU A 322 7.86 -8.78 -26.98
N ILE A 323 8.48 -9.93 -26.67
CA ILE A 323 9.78 -10.34 -27.25
C ILE A 323 9.70 -10.47 -28.77
N ARG A 324 8.57 -10.98 -29.31
CA ARG A 324 8.37 -11.07 -30.76
C ARG A 324 8.44 -9.71 -31.47
N ILE A 325 8.02 -8.63 -30.80
CA ILE A 325 8.10 -7.28 -31.38
C ILE A 325 9.53 -6.75 -31.39
N LEU A 326 10.38 -7.17 -30.43
CA LEU A 326 11.80 -6.78 -30.38
C LEU A 326 12.57 -7.24 -31.63
N SER A 327 12.02 -8.20 -32.40
CA SER A 327 12.49 -8.58 -33.73
C SER A 327 13.98 -8.94 -33.78
N PHE A 328 14.45 -9.76 -32.82
CA PHE A 328 15.81 -10.28 -32.86
C PHE A 328 15.98 -11.19 -34.09
N LEU A 329 16.73 -10.71 -35.09
CA LEU A 329 16.96 -11.44 -36.33
C LEU A 329 18.09 -12.47 -36.22
N LYS A 330 18.92 -12.36 -35.17
CA LYS A 330 20.11 -13.17 -34.98
C LYS A 330 20.24 -13.64 -33.53
N LEU A 331 20.77 -14.85 -33.36
CA LEU A 331 21.02 -15.43 -32.04
C LEU A 331 22.01 -14.62 -31.21
N GLU A 332 22.97 -13.94 -31.82
CA GLU A 332 23.93 -13.08 -31.10
C GLU A 332 23.25 -11.87 -30.44
N ASP A 333 22.17 -11.36 -31.04
CA ASP A 333 21.42 -10.24 -30.47
C ASP A 333 20.58 -10.70 -29.27
N LEU A 334 20.01 -11.91 -29.33
CA LEU A 334 19.35 -12.54 -28.19
C LEU A 334 20.33 -12.84 -27.05
N ALA A 335 21.52 -13.38 -27.37
CA ALA A 335 22.58 -13.62 -26.38
C ALA A 335 22.98 -12.33 -25.66
N ARG A 336 23.18 -11.24 -26.41
CA ARG A 336 23.51 -9.92 -25.84
C ARG A 336 22.38 -9.39 -24.96
N ALA A 337 21.13 -9.56 -25.40
CA ALA A 337 19.95 -9.19 -24.61
C ALA A 337 19.91 -9.96 -23.28
N ILE A 338 20.06 -11.29 -23.32
CA ILE A 338 20.10 -12.14 -22.11
C ILE A 338 21.17 -11.66 -21.14
N LEU A 339 22.38 -11.31 -21.60
CA LEU A 339 23.47 -10.86 -20.73
C LEU A 339 23.22 -9.49 -20.07
N GLN A 340 22.44 -8.62 -20.71
CA GLN A 340 22.23 -7.24 -20.25
C GLN A 340 20.97 -7.06 -19.40
N GLU A 341 20.00 -7.96 -19.54
CA GLU A 341 18.71 -7.81 -18.87
C GLU A 341 18.77 -8.06 -17.36
N LYS A 342 17.98 -7.27 -16.62
CA LYS A 342 17.89 -7.35 -15.16
C LYS A 342 16.56 -7.92 -14.68
N SER A 343 15.53 -7.88 -15.51
CA SER A 343 14.22 -8.44 -15.20
C SER A 343 14.27 -9.97 -15.25
N PRO A 344 13.98 -10.68 -14.16
CA PRO A 344 13.90 -12.13 -14.17
C PRO A 344 12.96 -12.69 -15.25
N LEU A 345 11.77 -12.12 -15.39
CA LEU A 345 10.78 -12.62 -16.33
C LEU A 345 11.20 -12.38 -17.79
N LEU A 346 11.77 -11.22 -18.11
CA LEU A 346 12.26 -10.96 -19.45
C LEU A 346 13.45 -11.87 -19.79
N VAL A 347 14.38 -12.08 -18.85
CA VAL A 347 15.51 -13.02 -19.03
C VAL A 347 14.98 -14.43 -19.32
N PHE A 348 14.03 -14.91 -18.52
CA PHE A 348 13.42 -16.22 -18.74
C PHE A 348 12.76 -16.32 -20.13
N GLY A 349 12.00 -15.31 -20.53
CA GLY A 349 11.38 -15.25 -21.86
C GLY A 349 12.40 -15.21 -23.01
N LEU A 350 13.48 -14.44 -22.86
CA LEU A 350 14.54 -14.33 -23.87
C LEU A 350 15.30 -15.64 -24.03
N ILE A 351 15.58 -16.36 -22.94
CA ILE A 351 16.21 -17.69 -22.99
C ILE A 351 15.32 -18.67 -23.74
N ASN A 352 14.02 -18.69 -23.45
CA ASN A 352 13.07 -19.54 -24.17
C ASN A 352 13.04 -19.21 -25.67
N CYS A 353 13.06 -17.92 -26.04
CA CYS A 353 13.14 -17.48 -27.43
C CYS A 353 14.45 -17.92 -28.10
N PHE A 354 15.58 -17.76 -27.41
CA PHE A 354 16.90 -18.18 -27.90
C PHE A 354 16.94 -19.68 -28.17
N LEU A 355 16.47 -20.50 -27.22
CA LEU A 355 16.46 -21.95 -27.38
C LEU A 355 15.55 -22.39 -28.53
N GLN A 356 14.36 -21.79 -28.67
CA GLN A 356 13.46 -22.09 -29.79
C GLN A 356 14.11 -21.77 -31.14
N GLN A 357 14.68 -20.57 -31.28
CA GLN A 357 15.31 -20.16 -32.52
C GLN A 357 16.56 -21.00 -32.85
N ALA A 358 17.38 -21.33 -31.84
CA ALA A 358 18.57 -22.15 -32.05
C ALA A 358 18.24 -23.60 -32.45
N ILE A 359 17.12 -24.14 -31.95
CA ILE A 359 16.58 -25.44 -32.38
C ILE A 359 16.07 -25.37 -33.82
N ASP A 360 15.26 -24.37 -34.15
CA ASP A 360 14.64 -24.21 -35.47
C ASP A 360 15.70 -24.02 -36.57
N GLU A 361 16.74 -23.23 -36.29
CA GLU A 361 17.86 -22.98 -37.20
C GLU A 361 18.89 -24.13 -37.24
N LYS A 362 18.77 -25.12 -36.35
CA LYS A 362 19.77 -26.19 -36.13
C LYS A 362 21.18 -25.62 -35.88
N SER A 363 21.25 -24.46 -35.25
CA SER A 363 22.44 -23.65 -35.07
C SER A 363 23.06 -23.79 -33.68
N LEU A 364 22.58 -24.73 -32.85
CA LEU A 364 23.27 -25.25 -31.67
C LEU A 364 24.53 -26.04 -32.09
N ASN A 365 25.44 -25.37 -32.77
CA ASN A 365 26.74 -25.86 -33.22
C ASN A 365 27.86 -25.11 -32.48
N ASN A 366 29.09 -25.57 -32.73
CA ASN A 366 30.32 -25.39 -31.94
C ASN A 366 30.74 -23.97 -31.48
N ASN A 367 30.01 -22.89 -31.79
CA ASN A 367 30.33 -21.54 -31.31
C ASN A 367 29.12 -20.78 -30.74
N CYS A 368 27.91 -21.36 -30.78
CA CYS A 368 26.69 -20.63 -30.46
C CYS A 368 26.55 -20.28 -28.96
N LEU A 369 27.25 -20.99 -28.07
CA LEU A 369 27.20 -20.77 -26.62
C LEU A 369 28.51 -20.27 -26.00
N GLN A 370 29.45 -19.74 -26.79
CA GLN A 370 30.70 -19.19 -26.22
C GLN A 370 30.44 -18.01 -25.27
N TRP A 371 29.44 -17.19 -25.60
CA TRP A 371 29.00 -16.07 -24.77
C TRP A 371 28.45 -16.53 -23.40
N ALA A 372 28.00 -17.78 -23.28
CA ALA A 372 27.43 -18.30 -22.04
C ALA A 372 28.49 -18.43 -20.92
N THR A 373 29.78 -18.36 -21.25
CA THR A 373 30.87 -18.28 -20.26
C THR A 373 30.82 -17.02 -19.39
N GLU A 374 30.10 -15.97 -19.83
CA GLU A 374 29.88 -14.74 -19.07
C GLU A 374 28.67 -14.82 -18.13
N LEU A 375 27.78 -15.82 -18.31
CA LEU A 375 26.56 -15.96 -17.51
C LEU A 375 26.78 -16.11 -15.99
N PRO A 376 27.85 -16.74 -15.47
CA PRO A 376 28.11 -16.75 -14.04
C PRO A 376 28.25 -15.35 -13.41
N HIS A 377 28.52 -14.32 -14.21
CA HIS A 377 28.59 -12.92 -13.77
C HIS A 377 27.28 -12.14 -13.94
N HIS A 378 26.22 -12.80 -14.44
CA HIS A 378 24.93 -12.19 -14.66
C HIS A 378 24.34 -11.60 -13.37
N SER A 379 23.62 -10.48 -13.49
CA SER A 379 23.07 -9.75 -12.34
C SER A 379 22.21 -10.64 -11.44
N LEU A 380 21.47 -11.59 -12.02
CA LEU A 380 20.63 -12.56 -11.31
C LEU A 380 21.39 -13.57 -10.43
N PHE A 381 22.71 -13.73 -10.53
CA PHE A 381 23.50 -14.58 -9.63
C PHE A 381 24.14 -13.82 -8.45
N GLN A 382 23.97 -12.50 -8.38
CA GLN A 382 24.58 -11.68 -7.33
C GLN A 382 23.82 -11.81 -5.98
N GLU A 383 24.44 -11.39 -4.87
CA GLU A 383 23.82 -11.49 -3.52
C GLU A 383 22.60 -10.56 -3.35
N LYS A 384 22.61 -9.40 -4.01
CA LYS A 384 21.50 -8.41 -3.96
C LYS A 384 20.62 -8.53 -5.20
N VAL A 385 19.98 -9.67 -5.36
CA VAL A 385 19.10 -9.92 -6.52
C VAL A 385 17.68 -9.51 -6.20
N LEU A 386 17.03 -8.96 -7.23
CA LEU A 386 15.61 -8.71 -7.19
C LEU A 386 14.86 -10.04 -7.04
N GLU A 387 14.12 -10.20 -5.95
CA GLU A 387 13.27 -11.36 -5.76
C GLU A 387 11.88 -11.10 -6.36
N THR A 388 11.52 -11.95 -7.33
CA THR A 388 10.23 -12.03 -8.01
C THR A 388 9.83 -13.51 -8.17
N ASP A 389 8.58 -13.75 -8.55
CA ASP A 389 8.05 -15.10 -8.79
C ASP A 389 8.82 -15.85 -9.90
N PHE A 390 9.50 -15.13 -10.80
CA PHE A 390 10.30 -15.69 -11.90
C PHE A 390 11.80 -15.79 -11.60
N THR A 391 12.28 -15.29 -10.46
CA THR A 391 13.71 -15.25 -10.14
C THR A 391 14.34 -16.64 -10.13
N GLN A 392 13.68 -17.62 -9.52
CA GLN A 392 14.17 -19.00 -9.50
C GLN A 392 14.18 -19.62 -10.90
N ALA A 393 13.11 -19.44 -11.68
CA ALA A 393 12.99 -19.97 -13.03
C ALA A 393 14.06 -19.39 -13.97
N ALA A 394 14.28 -18.07 -13.91
CA ALA A 394 15.32 -17.40 -14.68
C ALA A 394 16.73 -17.90 -14.31
N ARG A 395 17.03 -18.05 -13.01
CA ARG A 395 18.32 -18.62 -12.54
C ARG A 395 18.53 -20.05 -13.04
N GLN A 396 17.49 -20.89 -12.98
CA GLN A 396 17.55 -22.26 -13.48
C GLN A 396 17.79 -22.30 -14.99
N ALA A 397 17.11 -21.44 -15.75
CA ALA A 397 17.30 -21.33 -17.20
C ALA A 397 18.72 -20.85 -17.56
N LEU A 398 19.25 -19.86 -16.85
CA LEU A 398 20.64 -19.41 -17.01
C LEU A 398 21.64 -20.53 -16.67
N THR A 399 21.42 -21.23 -15.56
CA THR A 399 22.29 -22.37 -15.15
C THR A 399 22.27 -23.47 -16.20
N PHE A 400 21.10 -23.76 -16.77
CA PHE A 400 20.97 -24.72 -17.87
C PHE A 400 21.81 -24.31 -19.09
N LEU A 401 21.80 -23.04 -19.49
CA LEU A 401 22.66 -22.55 -20.57
C LEU A 401 24.16 -22.65 -20.23
N CYS A 402 24.55 -22.37 -18.98
CA CYS A 402 25.93 -22.57 -18.52
C CYS A 402 26.37 -24.03 -18.68
N GLU A 403 25.53 -24.97 -18.23
CA GLU A 403 25.81 -26.41 -18.32
C GLU A 403 25.87 -26.89 -19.78
N LEU A 404 24.97 -26.39 -20.65
CA LEU A 404 25.03 -26.69 -22.09
C LEU A 404 26.34 -26.21 -22.71
N SER A 405 26.78 -24.99 -22.41
CA SER A 405 28.06 -24.44 -22.86
C SER A 405 29.25 -25.25 -22.34
N TYR A 406 29.18 -25.68 -21.07
CA TYR A 406 30.20 -26.56 -20.49
C TYR A 406 30.29 -27.90 -21.22
N ILE A 407 29.16 -28.57 -21.46
CA ILE A 407 29.09 -29.83 -22.21
C ILE A 407 29.66 -29.65 -23.62
N GLU A 408 29.25 -28.60 -24.32
CA GLU A 408 29.74 -28.27 -25.66
C GLU A 408 31.28 -28.10 -25.67
N SER A 409 31.82 -27.32 -24.74
CA SER A 409 33.27 -27.10 -24.63
C SER A 409 34.05 -28.40 -24.35
N ARG A 410 33.43 -29.36 -23.63
CA ARG A 410 34.02 -30.66 -23.31
C ARG A 410 33.97 -31.61 -24.49
N LEU A 411 32.88 -31.62 -25.26
CA LEU A 411 32.77 -32.42 -26.48
C LEU A 411 33.75 -31.94 -27.57
N GLN A 412 34.05 -30.64 -27.61
CA GLN A 412 35.01 -30.04 -28.55
C GLN A 412 36.48 -30.31 -28.20
N LYS A 413 36.79 -30.48 -26.90
CA LYS A 413 38.06 -31.07 -26.47
C LYS A 413 38.02 -32.54 -26.86
N GLY A 414 38.14 -32.81 -28.16
CA GLY A 414 38.09 -34.15 -28.72
C GLY A 414 38.91 -35.08 -27.85
N PHE A 415 38.37 -36.28 -27.58
CA PHE A 415 39.01 -37.26 -26.72
C PHE A 415 40.45 -37.41 -27.20
N GLN A 416 41.39 -36.77 -26.48
CA GLN A 416 42.79 -37.07 -26.67
C GLN A 416 42.89 -38.48 -26.15
N ARG A 417 42.87 -39.45 -27.08
CA ARG A 417 43.41 -40.77 -26.82
C ARG A 417 44.79 -40.46 -26.28
N GLN A 418 44.95 -40.51 -24.96
CA GLN A 418 46.27 -40.59 -24.40
C GLN A 418 46.84 -41.83 -25.09
N ASN A 419 47.83 -41.63 -25.97
CA ASN A 419 48.60 -42.70 -26.58
C ASN A 419 49.37 -43.53 -25.51
N GLU A 420 49.06 -43.29 -24.23
CA GLU A 420 49.69 -43.81 -23.03
C GLU A 420 49.11 -45.15 -22.56
N ILE A 421 48.18 -45.78 -23.28
CA ILE A 421 47.80 -47.17 -22.95
C ILE A 421 49.02 -48.10 -23.13
N ALA A 422 49.86 -47.86 -24.14
CA ALA A 422 51.07 -48.65 -24.36
C ALA A 422 52.09 -48.48 -23.21
N PRO A 423 52.47 -47.25 -22.80
CA PRO A 423 53.25 -47.01 -21.58
C PRO A 423 52.64 -47.58 -20.29
N LEU A 424 51.31 -47.52 -20.11
CA LEU A 424 50.63 -48.11 -18.95
C LEU A 424 50.68 -49.64 -18.97
N LEU A 425 50.55 -50.26 -20.14
CA LEU A 425 50.73 -51.71 -20.33
C LEU A 425 52.19 -52.14 -20.15
N ASP A 426 53.15 -51.33 -20.59
CA ASP A 426 54.58 -51.58 -20.40
C ASP A 426 54.99 -51.38 -18.93
N TRP A 427 54.42 -50.39 -18.24
CA TRP A 427 54.54 -50.23 -16.79
C TRP A 427 53.89 -51.41 -16.03
N TYR A 428 52.71 -51.87 -16.45
CA TYR A 428 52.05 -53.02 -15.84
C TYR A 428 52.85 -54.32 -16.03
N LYS A 429 53.44 -54.53 -17.22
CA LYS A 429 54.34 -55.66 -17.49
C LYS A 429 55.66 -55.57 -16.72
N SER A 430 56.23 -54.37 -16.57
CA SER A 430 57.51 -54.16 -15.87
C SER A 430 57.39 -54.09 -14.35
N SER A 431 56.21 -53.76 -13.81
CA SER A 431 55.91 -53.75 -12.37
C SER A 431 55.68 -55.14 -11.78
N GLY A 432 55.69 -56.20 -12.60
CA GLY A 432 55.62 -57.58 -12.11
C GLY A 432 54.33 -57.93 -11.39
N SER A 433 53.22 -57.25 -11.69
CA SER A 433 51.89 -57.51 -11.08
C SER A 433 51.19 -58.74 -11.68
N TYR A 434 51.94 -59.83 -11.89
CA TYR A 434 51.45 -61.17 -12.21
C TYR A 434 51.91 -62.17 -11.15
#